data_AF-A0A3S0GC13-F1
#
_entry.id   AF-A0A3S0GC13-F1
#
_cell.length_a   1.000
_cell.length_b   1.000
_cell.length_c   1.000
_cell.angle_alpha   90.00
_cell.angle_beta   90.00
_cell.angle_gamma   90.00
#
_symmetry.space_group_name_H-M   'P 1'
#
loop_
_entity.id
_entity.type
_entity.pdbx_description
1 polymer ?
#
loop_
_entity_poly.entity_id
_entity_poly.type
_entity_poly.pdbx_seq_one_letter_code
_entity_poly.pdbx_strand_id
1 'polypeptide(L)'
;MSSKTYKAKTCAYCGVPGASTTADHVFAREFFLTERRSNIPKVPACKACNEDKARLEFYLTGVLPFGGRHPDARVNLSTMLPKRLAKNASLGPVLRAGMSPVWVPDPSGLLLRTSMITIDAEKLELWCRLLIKGLAYHHWKTVLGDDCFFEFLVPTPGGESIINGLLGKRGAARVKASIGEGTFAYEGLQGADNPHVTAWRLQLYGGLQLGGQDPRIRSGSIGVLTGPRHVQQSADLAAKWLNGRGTC
;
A
#
# COMPACT_ATOMS: atom_id res chain seq x y z
N MET A 1 5.15 24.82 8.64
CA MET A 1 6.60 25.06 8.72
C MET A 1 7.32 23.74 8.49
N SER A 2 8.16 23.64 7.45
CA SER A 2 9.01 22.45 7.21
C SER A 2 10.04 22.36 8.32
N SER A 3 10.04 21.28 9.08
CA SER A 3 11.02 21.04 10.14
C SER A 3 12.42 20.98 9.52
N LYS A 4 13.37 21.76 10.06
CA LYS A 4 14.78 21.78 9.65
C LYS A 4 15.39 20.37 9.63
N THR A 5 14.85 19.43 10.42
CA THR A 5 15.27 18.04 10.53
C THR A 5 15.28 17.27 9.20
N TYR A 6 14.41 17.63 8.24
CA TYR A 6 14.21 16.84 7.02
C TYR A 6 14.83 17.46 5.77
N LYS A 7 15.33 18.69 5.84
CA LYS A 7 15.95 19.38 4.68
C LYS A 7 17.36 18.87 4.43
N ALA A 8 17.78 18.87 3.16
CA ALA A 8 19.09 18.44 2.69
C ALA A 8 19.48 17.00 3.13
N LYS A 9 18.48 16.16 3.39
CA LYS A 9 18.65 14.71 3.60
C LYS A 9 18.45 13.97 2.29
N THR A 10 18.88 12.71 2.25
CA THR A 10 18.50 11.78 1.19
C THR A 10 16.98 11.67 1.11
N CYS A 11 16.42 11.84 -0.08
CA CYS A 11 14.98 11.63 -0.29
C CYS A 11 14.64 10.15 -0.06
N ALA A 12 13.66 9.86 0.80
CA ALA A 12 13.24 8.49 1.09
C ALA A 12 12.62 7.76 -0.12
N TYR A 13 12.15 8.50 -1.13
CA TYR A 13 11.45 7.95 -2.29
C TYR A 13 12.35 7.72 -3.50
N CYS A 14 13.14 8.71 -3.92
CA CYS A 14 14.05 8.56 -5.06
C CYS A 14 15.48 8.21 -4.66
N GLY A 15 15.82 8.26 -3.37
CA GLY A 15 17.16 7.92 -2.88
C GLY A 15 18.26 8.93 -3.20
N VAL A 16 17.95 10.06 -3.87
CA VAL A 16 18.95 11.08 -4.21
C VAL A 16 19.44 11.78 -2.93
N PRO A 17 20.75 11.75 -2.62
CA PRO A 17 21.33 12.43 -1.47
C PRO A 17 21.12 13.95 -1.54
N GLY A 18 20.83 14.57 -0.40
CA GLY A 18 20.66 16.03 -0.32
C GLY A 18 19.40 16.61 -0.98
N ALA A 19 18.62 15.82 -1.73
CA ALA A 19 17.48 16.31 -2.50
C ALA A 19 16.24 16.69 -1.68
N SER A 20 16.16 16.26 -0.42
CA SER A 20 14.97 16.51 0.41
C SER A 20 14.79 18.00 0.72
N THR A 21 13.59 18.51 0.45
CA THR A 21 13.21 19.92 0.71
C THR A 21 12.17 20.03 1.82
N THR A 22 11.50 18.93 2.17
CA THR A 22 10.43 18.90 3.16
C THR A 22 10.36 17.55 3.89
N ALA A 23 9.57 17.52 4.95
CA ALA A 23 9.04 16.28 5.49
C ALA A 23 7.75 15.92 4.73
N ASP A 24 7.63 14.67 4.29
CA ASP A 24 6.36 14.10 3.83
C ASP A 24 5.80 13.14 4.89
N HIS A 25 4.47 13.05 4.98
CA HIS A 25 3.81 12.00 5.75
C HIS A 25 3.74 10.74 4.88
N VAL A 26 4.24 9.62 5.37
CA VAL A 26 4.24 8.35 4.60
C VAL A 26 2.82 7.97 4.16
N PHE A 27 1.82 8.28 4.98
CA PHE A 27 0.40 8.23 4.62
C PHE A 27 -0.15 9.67 4.58
N ALA A 28 -0.86 10.07 3.53
CA ALA A 28 -1.59 11.34 3.54
C ALA A 28 -2.50 11.44 4.76
N ARG A 29 -2.53 12.63 5.37
CA ARG A 29 -3.38 12.94 6.52
C ARG A 29 -4.87 12.76 6.16
N GLU A 30 -5.19 12.95 4.90
CA GLU A 30 -6.51 12.86 4.30
C GLU A 30 -7.09 11.45 4.34
N PHE A 31 -6.29 10.39 4.51
CA PHE A 31 -6.85 9.06 4.77
C PHE A 31 -7.45 8.92 6.18
N PHE A 32 -7.12 9.84 7.10
CA PHE A 32 -7.52 9.78 8.49
C PHE A 32 -8.51 10.89 8.82
N LEU A 33 -9.44 10.57 9.74
CA LEU A 33 -10.21 11.59 10.45
C LEU A 33 -9.27 12.55 11.16
N THR A 34 -9.70 13.78 11.37
CA THR A 34 -8.80 14.88 11.80
C THR A 34 -8.15 14.57 13.15
N GLU A 35 -8.94 14.01 14.07
CA GLU A 35 -8.60 13.53 15.39
C GLU A 35 -7.70 12.28 15.40
N ARG A 36 -7.60 11.56 14.27
CA ARG A 36 -6.79 10.33 14.11
C ARG A 36 -5.45 10.56 13.40
N ARG A 37 -5.06 11.82 13.16
CA ARG A 37 -3.84 12.19 12.42
C ARG A 37 -2.57 12.24 13.26
N SER A 38 -2.65 11.90 14.54
CA SER A 38 -1.47 11.82 15.39
C SER A 38 -0.53 10.69 14.94
N ASN A 39 0.78 10.88 15.10
CA ASN A 39 1.80 9.84 14.93
C ASN A 39 1.89 9.21 13.53
N ILE A 40 1.39 9.89 12.49
CA ILE A 40 1.64 9.46 11.11
C ILE A 40 3.16 9.58 10.84
N PRO A 41 3.84 8.50 10.41
CA PRO A 41 5.26 8.50 10.10
C PRO A 41 5.63 9.61 9.11
N LYS A 42 6.77 10.26 9.36
CA LYS A 42 7.32 11.29 8.48
C LYS A 42 8.70 10.92 7.98
N VAL A 43 8.97 11.26 6.73
CA VAL A 43 10.24 10.98 6.04
C VAL A 43 10.71 12.19 5.24
N PRO A 44 12.03 12.33 4.99
CA PRO A 44 12.55 13.35 4.09
C PRO A 44 12.13 13.07 2.64
N ALA A 45 11.62 14.09 1.96
CA ALA A 45 11.16 13.99 0.57
C ALA A 45 11.58 15.21 -0.25
N CYS A 46 11.98 14.96 -1.51
CA CYS A 46 12.12 16.04 -2.50
C CYS A 46 10.73 16.51 -2.97
N LYS A 47 10.68 17.70 -3.58
CA LYS A 47 9.43 18.31 -4.05
C LYS A 47 8.70 17.41 -5.06
N ALA A 48 9.41 16.89 -6.06
CA ALA A 48 8.83 16.05 -7.12
C ALA A 48 8.15 14.80 -6.55
N CYS A 49 8.86 13.97 -5.78
CA CYS A 49 8.28 12.76 -5.21
C CYS A 49 7.09 13.05 -4.28
N ASN A 50 7.16 14.13 -3.50
CA ASN A 50 6.06 14.56 -2.62
C ASN A 50 4.80 14.94 -3.43
N GLU A 51 4.97 15.68 -4.52
CA GLU A 51 3.86 16.08 -5.40
C GLU A 51 3.29 14.88 -6.17
N ASP A 52 4.14 13.97 -6.65
CA ASP A 52 3.72 12.74 -7.33
C ASP A 52 2.89 11.86 -6.41
N LYS A 53 3.37 11.65 -5.18
CA LYS A 53 2.64 10.91 -4.14
C LYS A 53 1.30 11.58 -3.82
N ALA A 54 1.28 12.90 -3.63
CA ALA A 54 0.05 13.63 -3.33
C ALA A 54 -1.02 13.48 -4.43
N ARG A 55 -0.64 13.40 -5.72
CA ARG A 55 -1.57 13.14 -6.82
C ARG A 55 -2.18 11.74 -6.75
N LEU A 56 -1.39 10.72 -6.41
CA LEU A 56 -1.90 9.36 -6.19
C LEU A 56 -2.84 9.31 -4.99
N GLU A 57 -2.45 9.93 -3.88
CA GLU A 57 -3.24 9.97 -2.64
C GLU A 57 -4.57 10.71 -2.82
N PHE A 58 -4.59 11.76 -3.63
CA PHE A 58 -5.82 12.47 -3.94
C PHE A 58 -6.88 11.56 -4.59
N TYR A 59 -6.47 10.71 -5.54
CA TYR A 59 -7.34 9.70 -6.12
C TYR A 59 -7.74 8.62 -5.09
N LEU A 60 -6.75 8.04 -4.40
CA LEU A 60 -6.96 6.90 -3.50
C LEU A 60 -7.82 7.25 -2.28
N THR A 61 -7.70 8.47 -1.75
CA THR A 61 -8.58 8.96 -0.67
C THR A 61 -10.05 9.07 -1.11
N GLY A 62 -10.32 9.08 -2.42
CA GLY A 62 -11.68 9.04 -2.98
C GLY A 62 -12.24 7.63 -3.18
N VAL A 63 -11.39 6.62 -3.37
CA VAL A 63 -11.82 5.25 -3.74
C VAL A 63 -11.69 4.26 -2.58
N LEU A 64 -10.55 4.26 -1.87
CA LEU A 64 -10.26 3.24 -0.85
C LEU A 64 -11.30 3.15 0.30
N PRO A 65 -11.92 4.26 0.77
CA PRO A 65 -12.91 4.15 1.85
C PRO A 65 -14.13 3.28 1.50
N PHE A 66 -14.48 3.09 0.21
CA PHE A 66 -15.66 2.33 -0.19
C PHE A 66 -15.60 0.84 0.14
N GLY A 67 -14.41 0.24 0.12
CA GLY A 67 -14.25 -1.17 0.52
C GLY A 67 -13.75 -1.34 1.96
N GLY A 68 -13.60 -0.25 2.71
CA GLY A 68 -13.08 -0.27 4.07
C GLY A 68 -14.04 -0.94 5.06
N ARG A 69 -13.49 -1.70 6.01
CA ARG A 69 -14.25 -2.34 7.10
C ARG A 69 -14.12 -1.62 8.45
N HIS A 70 -13.27 -0.60 8.51
CA HIS A 70 -13.11 0.25 9.69
C HIS A 70 -14.24 1.27 9.81
N PRO A 71 -14.74 1.59 11.03
CA PRO A 71 -15.77 2.61 11.24
C PRO A 71 -15.45 3.96 10.57
N ASP A 72 -14.20 4.41 10.64
CA ASP A 72 -13.74 5.66 10.01
C ASP A 72 -13.87 5.68 8.49
N ALA A 73 -13.91 4.53 7.82
CA ALA A 73 -14.16 4.49 6.37
C ALA A 73 -15.55 5.04 6.06
N ARG A 74 -16.57 4.62 6.84
CA ARG A 74 -17.94 5.12 6.71
C ARG A 74 -18.03 6.61 7.04
N VAL A 75 -17.34 7.06 8.09
CA VAL A 75 -17.30 8.50 8.45
C VAL A 75 -16.61 9.32 7.35
N ASN A 76 -15.52 8.82 6.77
CA ASN A 76 -14.85 9.45 5.63
C ASN A 76 -15.81 9.59 4.44
N LEU A 77 -16.53 8.53 4.09
CA LEU A 77 -17.49 8.54 2.98
C LEU A 77 -18.63 9.55 3.20
N SER A 78 -19.14 9.71 4.42
CA SER A 78 -20.26 10.62 4.68
C SER A 78 -19.83 12.08 4.88
N THR A 79 -18.62 12.34 5.38
CA THR A 79 -18.22 13.70 5.82
C THR A 79 -17.12 14.33 4.99
N MET A 80 -16.17 13.53 4.47
CA MET A 80 -14.97 14.02 3.79
C MET A 80 -15.05 13.85 2.27
N LEU A 81 -15.56 12.71 1.79
CA LEU A 81 -15.71 12.44 0.36
C LEU A 81 -16.60 13.48 -0.37
N PRO A 82 -17.76 13.92 0.16
CA PRO A 82 -18.58 14.92 -0.54
C PRO A 82 -17.82 16.23 -0.77
N LYS A 83 -17.04 16.67 0.22
CA LYS A 83 -16.19 17.87 0.11
C LYS A 83 -15.10 17.70 -0.95
N ARG A 84 -14.56 16.49 -1.12
CA ARG A 84 -13.56 16.18 -2.17
C ARG A 84 -14.19 16.18 -3.56
N LEU A 85 -15.34 15.54 -3.72
CA LEU A 85 -16.05 15.49 -4.99
C LEU A 85 -16.51 16.88 -5.44
N ALA A 86 -16.91 17.75 -4.50
CA ALA A 86 -17.21 19.15 -4.80
C ALA A 86 -15.99 19.92 -5.33
N LYS A 87 -14.78 19.60 -4.86
CA LYS A 87 -13.51 20.20 -5.33
C LYS A 87 -12.93 19.50 -6.57
N ASN A 88 -13.42 18.31 -6.90
CA ASN A 88 -12.97 17.50 -8.01
C ASN A 88 -14.15 16.87 -8.74
N ALA A 89 -14.82 17.70 -9.54
CA ALA A 89 -16.03 17.30 -10.24
C ALA A 89 -15.81 16.12 -11.21
N SER A 90 -14.58 15.88 -11.69
CA SER A 90 -14.28 14.77 -12.60
C SER A 90 -14.19 13.40 -11.92
N LEU A 91 -13.94 13.35 -10.61
CA LEU A 91 -13.87 12.08 -9.87
C LEU A 91 -15.25 11.42 -9.68
N GLY A 92 -16.31 12.22 -9.55
CA GLY A 92 -17.67 11.71 -9.36
C GLY A 92 -18.15 10.80 -10.51
N PRO A 93 -18.06 11.24 -11.78
CA PRO A 93 -18.34 10.40 -12.95
C PRO A 93 -17.50 9.13 -12.99
N VAL A 94 -16.19 9.21 -12.71
CA VAL A 94 -15.28 8.05 -12.71
C VAL A 94 -15.73 7.01 -11.67
N LEU A 95 -16.04 7.44 -10.45
CA LEU A 95 -16.54 6.55 -9.39
C LEU A 95 -17.85 5.88 -9.79
N ARG A 96 -18.81 6.65 -10.35
CA ARG A 96 -20.09 6.10 -10.79
C ARG A 96 -19.94 5.11 -11.94
N ALA A 97 -19.09 5.39 -12.90
CA ALA A 97 -18.82 4.49 -14.03
C ALA A 97 -18.12 3.19 -13.58
N GLY A 98 -17.26 3.27 -12.56
CA GLY A 98 -16.60 2.10 -11.97
C GLY A 98 -17.45 1.33 -10.96
N MET A 99 -18.66 1.80 -10.63
CA MET A 99 -19.56 1.13 -9.69
C MET A 99 -20.40 0.07 -10.40
N SER A 100 -20.29 -1.18 -9.97
CA SER A 100 -21.11 -2.28 -10.47
C SER A 100 -21.78 -3.05 -9.33
N PRO A 101 -23.07 -3.43 -9.46
CA PRO A 101 -23.72 -4.30 -8.50
C PRO A 101 -23.16 -5.72 -8.63
N VAL A 102 -22.81 -6.34 -7.50
CA VAL A 102 -22.38 -7.74 -7.46
C VAL A 102 -23.03 -8.49 -6.32
N TRP A 103 -23.13 -9.81 -6.49
CA TRP A 103 -23.61 -10.74 -5.49
C TRP A 103 -22.40 -11.42 -4.86
N VAL A 104 -22.28 -11.31 -3.54
CA VAL A 104 -21.14 -11.87 -2.82
C VAL A 104 -21.63 -12.69 -1.65
N PRO A 105 -21.13 -13.93 -1.46
CA PRO A 105 -21.51 -14.74 -0.32
C PRO A 105 -21.05 -14.09 0.98
N ASP A 106 -21.92 -14.10 1.98
CA ASP A 106 -21.59 -13.81 3.36
C ASP A 106 -21.02 -15.06 4.07
N PRO A 107 -20.60 -14.96 5.35
CA PRO A 107 -20.09 -16.12 6.08
C PRO A 107 -21.09 -17.29 6.22
N SER A 108 -22.40 -17.05 6.07
CA SER A 108 -23.42 -18.11 6.09
C SER A 108 -23.64 -18.77 4.72
N GLY A 109 -23.04 -18.22 3.66
CA GLY A 109 -23.22 -18.67 2.27
C GLY A 109 -24.37 -17.98 1.54
N LEU A 110 -25.08 -17.04 2.17
CA LEU A 110 -26.13 -16.25 1.53
C LEU A 110 -25.52 -15.20 0.62
N LEU A 111 -26.08 -15.07 -0.59
CA LEU A 111 -25.64 -14.06 -1.55
C LEU A 111 -26.22 -12.68 -1.17
N LEU A 112 -25.33 -11.76 -0.77
CA LEU A 112 -25.66 -10.38 -0.52
C LEU A 112 -25.40 -9.53 -1.75
N ARG A 113 -26.38 -8.69 -2.12
CA ARG A 113 -26.19 -7.68 -3.15
C ARG A 113 -25.40 -6.51 -2.56
N THR A 114 -24.25 -6.22 -3.15
CA THR A 114 -23.40 -5.08 -2.80
C THR A 114 -22.90 -4.38 -4.07
N SER A 115 -22.09 -3.35 -3.92
CA SER A 115 -21.41 -2.67 -5.02
C SER A 115 -19.91 -2.89 -4.94
N MET A 116 -19.29 -3.18 -6.07
CA MET A 116 -17.85 -3.03 -6.24
C MET A 116 -17.54 -1.71 -6.92
N ILE A 117 -16.38 -1.15 -6.62
CA ILE A 117 -15.83 0.01 -7.31
C ILE A 117 -14.52 -0.40 -7.93
N THR A 118 -14.39 -0.21 -9.24
CA THR A 118 -13.12 -0.41 -9.93
C THR A 118 -12.09 0.58 -9.41
N ILE A 119 -10.96 0.05 -8.95
CA ILE A 119 -9.78 0.82 -8.58
C ILE A 119 -8.75 0.73 -9.70
N ASP A 120 -8.08 1.84 -9.96
CA ASP A 120 -6.91 1.87 -10.82
C ASP A 120 -5.74 1.17 -10.10
N ALA A 121 -5.45 -0.05 -10.55
CA ALA A 121 -4.44 -0.92 -9.95
C ALA A 121 -3.03 -0.31 -10.06
N GLU A 122 -2.70 0.32 -11.19
CA GLU A 122 -1.39 0.96 -11.39
C GLU A 122 -1.19 2.10 -10.38
N LYS A 123 -2.21 2.93 -10.16
CA LYS A 123 -2.15 3.98 -9.14
C LYS A 123 -2.00 3.42 -7.73
N LEU A 124 -2.70 2.34 -7.41
CA LEU A 124 -2.57 1.66 -6.11
C LEU A 124 -1.16 1.10 -5.91
N GLU A 125 -0.62 0.39 -6.90
CA GLU A 125 0.73 -0.19 -6.84
C GLU A 125 1.82 0.87 -6.74
N LEU A 126 1.73 1.95 -7.53
CA LEU A 126 2.66 3.07 -7.46
C LEU A 126 2.64 3.74 -6.07
N TRP A 127 1.45 3.90 -5.49
CA TRP A 127 1.32 4.44 -4.13
C TRP A 127 1.87 3.47 -3.09
N CYS A 128 1.55 2.18 -3.18
CA CYS A 128 2.08 1.16 -2.26
C CYS A 128 3.61 1.08 -2.35
N ARG A 129 4.21 1.24 -3.53
CA ARG A 129 5.67 1.34 -3.69
C ARG A 129 6.24 2.49 -2.85
N LEU A 130 5.69 3.69 -3.01
CA LEU A 130 6.12 4.87 -2.25
C LEU A 130 5.89 4.69 -0.74
N LEU A 131 4.78 4.05 -0.37
CA LEU A 131 4.48 3.69 1.02
C LEU A 131 5.58 2.82 1.61
N ILE A 132 5.95 1.72 0.94
CA ILE A 132 6.98 0.79 1.39
C ILE A 132 8.34 1.48 1.46
N LYS A 133 8.71 2.29 0.46
CA LYS A 133 9.93 3.11 0.51
C LYS A 133 9.96 4.01 1.77
N GLY A 134 8.84 4.70 2.03
CA GLY A 134 8.69 5.55 3.21
C GLY A 134 8.75 4.79 4.55
N LEU A 135 8.10 3.63 4.64
CA LEU A 135 8.10 2.78 5.85
C LEU A 135 9.48 2.19 6.13
N ALA A 136 10.16 1.66 5.11
CA ALA A 136 11.52 1.13 5.24
C ALA A 136 12.49 2.21 5.71
N TYR A 137 12.41 3.43 5.16
CA TYR A 137 13.23 4.54 5.62
C TYR A 137 12.87 4.97 7.05
N HIS A 138 11.58 5.06 7.37
CA HIS A 138 11.14 5.49 8.70
C HIS A 138 11.68 4.55 9.79
N HIS A 139 11.48 3.24 9.63
CA HIS A 139 11.85 2.23 10.63
C HIS A 139 13.32 1.85 10.62
N TRP A 140 13.93 1.71 9.44
CA TRP A 140 15.27 1.10 9.30
C TRP A 140 16.29 2.01 8.64
N LYS A 141 15.91 3.24 8.26
CA LYS A 141 16.74 4.19 7.49
C LYS A 141 17.23 3.63 6.16
N THR A 142 16.61 2.57 5.69
CA THR A 142 16.91 1.94 4.40
C THR A 142 16.21 2.69 3.28
N VAL A 143 16.97 3.03 2.25
CA VAL A 143 16.47 3.63 1.03
C VAL A 143 16.30 2.51 0.00
N LEU A 144 15.06 2.27 -0.42
CA LEU A 144 14.77 1.30 -1.48
C LEU A 144 14.82 2.03 -2.83
N GLY A 145 15.96 1.91 -3.51
CA GLY A 145 16.24 2.56 -4.78
C GLY A 145 15.45 1.98 -5.96
N ASP A 146 15.69 2.51 -7.15
CA ASP A 146 15.03 2.02 -8.37
C ASP A 146 15.65 0.71 -8.90
N ASP A 147 16.80 0.34 -8.36
CA ASP A 147 17.45 -0.96 -8.50
C ASP A 147 16.74 -2.08 -7.72
N CYS A 148 15.75 -1.74 -6.90
CA CYS A 148 14.91 -2.71 -6.21
C CYS A 148 13.67 -3.10 -7.04
N PHE A 149 13.31 -4.38 -7.00
CA PHE A 149 11.98 -4.83 -7.43
C PHE A 149 10.96 -4.63 -6.31
N PHE A 150 9.68 -4.57 -6.70
CA PHE A 150 8.54 -4.55 -5.80
C PHE A 150 7.52 -5.54 -6.35
N GLU A 151 7.31 -6.64 -5.63
CA GLU A 151 6.33 -7.66 -5.98
C GLU A 151 5.09 -7.47 -5.11
N PHE A 152 3.95 -7.22 -5.75
CA PHE A 152 2.68 -7.01 -5.08
C PHE A 152 1.86 -8.29 -5.08
N LEU A 153 1.43 -8.69 -3.89
CA LEU A 153 0.59 -9.85 -3.68
C LEU A 153 -0.75 -9.34 -3.16
N VAL A 154 -1.85 -9.61 -3.86
CA VAL A 154 -3.20 -9.52 -3.28
C VAL A 154 -3.51 -10.91 -2.79
N PRO A 155 -3.31 -11.20 -1.50
CA PRO A 155 -3.28 -12.57 -1.05
C PRO A 155 -4.69 -13.14 -1.07
N THR A 156 -4.93 -14.03 -2.03
CA THR A 156 -5.88 -15.12 -1.87
C THR A 156 -5.55 -15.89 -0.58
N PRO A 157 -6.44 -16.76 -0.06
CA PRO A 157 -6.10 -17.59 1.09
C PRO A 157 -4.76 -18.34 0.95
N GLY A 158 -4.40 -18.77 -0.26
CA GLY A 158 -3.09 -19.35 -0.56
C GLY A 158 -1.93 -18.34 -0.44
N GLY A 159 -2.10 -17.12 -0.96
CA GLY A 159 -1.12 -16.05 -0.86
C GLY A 159 -0.87 -15.56 0.58
N GLU A 160 -1.88 -15.60 1.45
CA GLU A 160 -1.72 -15.29 2.88
C GLU A 160 -0.71 -16.24 3.53
N SER A 161 -0.70 -17.52 3.15
CA SER A 161 0.25 -18.49 3.70
C SER A 161 1.71 -18.17 3.34
N ILE A 162 1.96 -17.68 2.11
CA ILE A 162 3.28 -17.25 1.65
C ILE A 162 3.76 -16.06 2.49
N ILE A 163 2.92 -15.04 2.63
CA ILE A 163 3.25 -13.84 3.41
C ILE A 163 3.50 -14.21 4.88
N ASN A 164 2.65 -15.05 5.48
CA ASN A 164 2.84 -15.55 6.84
C ASN A 164 4.15 -16.33 6.99
N GLY A 165 4.49 -17.18 6.02
CA GLY A 165 5.74 -17.92 6.01
C GLY A 165 6.96 -17.00 5.94
N LEU A 166 6.92 -15.97 5.08
CA LEU A 166 8.01 -14.99 4.97
C LEU A 166 8.12 -14.13 6.24
N LEU A 167 7.00 -13.60 6.72
CA LEU A 167 6.97 -12.84 7.98
C LEU A 167 7.31 -13.73 9.17
N GLY A 168 7.15 -15.05 9.13
CA GLY A 168 7.55 -15.96 10.20
C GLY A 168 9.07 -16.18 10.31
N LYS A 169 9.85 -15.78 9.31
CA LYS A 169 11.30 -15.98 9.31
C LYS A 169 12.02 -15.04 10.28
N ARG A 170 13.24 -15.42 10.65
CA ARG A 170 14.20 -14.51 11.29
C ARG A 170 14.68 -13.47 10.28
N GLY A 171 14.84 -12.23 10.73
CA GLY A 171 15.34 -11.11 9.95
C GLY A 171 16.13 -10.15 10.81
N ALA A 172 16.78 -9.15 10.20
CA ALA A 172 17.56 -8.14 10.92
C ALA A 172 16.69 -7.28 11.83
N ALA A 173 15.49 -6.92 11.36
CA ALA A 173 14.56 -6.08 12.08
C ALA A 173 13.10 -6.42 11.73
N ARG A 174 12.19 -6.19 12.67
CA ARG A 174 10.75 -6.36 12.51
C ARG A 174 10.01 -5.16 13.03
N VAL A 175 8.89 -4.84 12.39
CA VAL A 175 7.92 -3.86 12.89
C VAL A 175 6.51 -4.42 12.78
N LYS A 176 5.66 -4.11 13.77
CA LYS A 176 4.21 -4.25 13.69
C LYS A 176 3.61 -2.97 14.27
N ALA A 177 2.76 -2.29 13.49
CA ALA A 177 2.22 -0.99 13.89
C ALA A 177 0.80 -0.79 13.38
N SER A 178 0.08 0.09 14.06
CA SER A 178 -1.25 0.57 13.66
C SER A 178 -1.30 2.09 13.81
N ILE A 179 -1.94 2.76 12.84
CA ILE A 179 -2.07 4.22 12.77
C ILE A 179 -3.55 4.55 12.62
N GLY A 180 -4.01 5.59 13.32
CA GLY A 180 -5.39 6.04 13.29
C GLY A 180 -6.36 4.93 13.74
N GLU A 181 -6.02 4.28 14.86
CA GLU A 181 -6.82 3.22 15.50
C GLU A 181 -7.18 2.01 14.61
N GLY A 182 -6.34 1.69 13.62
CA GLY A 182 -6.60 0.58 12.69
C GLY A 182 -7.06 1.05 11.31
N THR A 183 -7.14 2.36 11.08
CA THR A 183 -7.27 2.92 9.72
C THR A 183 -6.14 2.43 8.82
N PHE A 184 -4.91 2.32 9.32
CA PHE A 184 -3.88 1.50 8.70
C PHE A 184 -3.21 0.62 9.73
N ALA A 185 -2.94 -0.62 9.36
CA ALA A 185 -2.06 -1.51 10.11
C ALA A 185 -1.06 -2.13 9.15
N TYR A 186 0.15 -2.37 9.65
CA TYR A 186 1.16 -3.06 8.86
C TYR A 186 2.11 -3.88 9.73
N GLU A 187 2.66 -4.90 9.10
CA GLU A 187 3.79 -5.68 9.61
C GLU A 187 4.88 -5.68 8.56
N GLY A 188 6.13 -5.55 8.99
CA GLY A 188 7.31 -5.53 8.13
C GLY A 188 8.44 -6.35 8.71
N LEU A 189 9.15 -7.08 7.85
CA LEU A 189 10.37 -7.80 8.15
C LEU A 189 11.48 -7.35 7.20
N GLN A 190 12.63 -6.99 7.74
CA GLN A 190 13.86 -6.74 6.99
C GLN A 190 14.73 -7.99 6.97
N GLY A 191 15.24 -8.36 5.79
CA GLY A 191 16.16 -9.48 5.62
C GLY A 191 17.43 -9.32 6.46
N ALA A 192 17.97 -10.44 6.95
CA ALA A 192 19.17 -10.44 7.78
C ALA A 192 20.43 -10.05 6.98
N ASP A 193 20.56 -10.58 5.77
CA ASP A 193 21.78 -10.45 4.97
C ASP A 193 21.77 -9.24 4.03
N ASN A 194 20.58 -8.73 3.68
CA ASN A 194 20.43 -7.61 2.78
C ASN A 194 19.26 -6.71 3.21
N PRO A 195 19.52 -5.43 3.56
CA PRO A 195 18.49 -4.52 4.04
C PRO A 195 17.44 -4.15 2.97
N HIS A 196 17.73 -4.33 1.68
CA HIS A 196 16.79 -4.11 0.58
C HIS A 196 15.82 -5.27 0.38
N VAL A 197 16.10 -6.43 0.96
CA VAL A 197 15.15 -7.56 0.98
C VAL A 197 14.17 -7.34 2.12
N THR A 198 12.91 -7.08 1.80
CA THR A 198 11.88 -6.82 2.82
C THR A 198 10.58 -7.52 2.47
N ALA A 199 9.82 -7.90 3.49
CA ALA A 199 8.48 -8.45 3.35
C ALA A 199 7.51 -7.63 4.19
N TRP A 200 6.37 -7.27 3.60
CA TRP A 200 5.35 -6.44 4.23
C TRP A 200 3.97 -7.03 4.08
N ARG A 201 3.15 -6.82 5.10
CA ARG A 201 1.70 -6.98 5.04
C ARG A 201 1.05 -5.66 5.43
N LEU A 202 0.21 -5.14 4.54
CA LEU A 202 -0.54 -3.92 4.73
C LEU A 202 -2.03 -4.24 4.89
N GLN A 203 -2.68 -3.58 5.84
CA GLN A 203 -4.14 -3.58 5.99
C GLN A 203 -4.60 -2.12 5.99
N LEU A 204 -5.43 -1.76 5.01
CA LEU A 204 -5.99 -0.41 4.87
C LEU A 204 -7.44 -0.44 5.36
N TYR A 205 -7.91 0.60 6.05
CA TYR A 205 -9.26 0.73 6.60
C TYR A 205 -9.82 -0.54 7.23
N GLY A 206 -9.11 -1.16 8.20
CA GLY A 206 -9.60 -2.36 8.90
C GLY A 206 -9.68 -3.61 8.01
N GLY A 207 -8.90 -3.63 6.93
CA GLY A 207 -8.86 -4.73 5.96
C GLY A 207 -9.86 -4.54 4.82
N LEU A 208 -9.65 -3.46 4.09
CA LEU A 208 -10.24 -3.12 2.79
C LEU A 208 -10.36 -4.37 1.93
N GLN A 209 -11.56 -4.66 1.46
CA GLN A 209 -11.80 -5.80 0.58
C GLN A 209 -11.38 -5.46 -0.85
N LEU A 210 -10.30 -6.08 -1.30
CA LEU A 210 -9.82 -6.05 -2.68
C LEU A 210 -10.20 -7.36 -3.38
N GLY A 211 -10.94 -7.27 -4.47
CA GLY A 211 -11.30 -8.39 -5.33
C GLY A 211 -10.63 -8.28 -6.70
N GLY A 212 -10.40 -9.43 -7.34
CA GLY A 212 -9.98 -9.49 -8.74
C GLY A 212 -11.19 -9.57 -9.68
N GLN A 213 -11.00 -10.21 -10.84
CA GLN A 213 -12.09 -10.50 -11.78
C GLN A 213 -13.17 -11.42 -11.17
N ASP A 214 -12.78 -12.30 -10.24
CA ASP A 214 -13.73 -13.07 -9.45
C ASP A 214 -14.07 -12.32 -8.14
N PRO A 215 -15.27 -11.74 -7.99
CA PRO A 215 -15.66 -10.98 -6.80
C PRO A 215 -15.77 -11.84 -5.53
N ARG A 216 -15.78 -13.17 -5.66
CA ARG A 216 -15.83 -14.09 -4.52
C ARG A 216 -14.46 -14.21 -3.86
N ILE A 217 -13.39 -14.03 -4.63
CA ILE A 217 -12.02 -14.07 -4.14
C ILE A 217 -11.64 -12.65 -3.72
N ARG A 218 -11.57 -12.44 -2.40
CA ARG A 218 -11.25 -11.14 -1.82
C ARG A 218 -10.13 -11.27 -0.81
N SER A 219 -9.30 -10.24 -0.75
CA SER A 219 -8.30 -10.09 0.29
C SER A 219 -8.57 -8.85 1.13
N GLY A 220 -8.30 -8.97 2.42
CA GLY A 220 -8.28 -7.84 3.36
C GLY A 220 -6.89 -7.24 3.55
N SER A 221 -5.88 -7.73 2.84
CA SER A 221 -4.50 -7.27 2.99
C SER A 221 -3.80 -7.12 1.64
N ILE A 222 -2.65 -6.47 1.66
CA ILE A 222 -1.74 -6.39 0.51
C ILE A 222 -0.37 -6.85 1.01
N GLY A 223 0.19 -7.86 0.36
CA GLY A 223 1.58 -8.27 0.54
C GLY A 223 2.50 -7.49 -0.37
N VAL A 224 3.67 -7.09 0.14
CA VAL A 224 4.71 -6.50 -0.70
C VAL A 224 6.05 -7.11 -0.37
N LEU A 225 6.75 -7.60 -1.40
CA LEU A 225 8.13 -8.07 -1.29
C LEU A 225 9.05 -7.12 -2.04
N THR A 226 10.22 -6.84 -1.46
CA THR A 226 11.27 -6.06 -2.12
C THR A 226 12.57 -6.84 -2.11
N GLY A 227 13.45 -6.47 -3.03
CA GLY A 227 14.81 -6.96 -3.09
C GLY A 227 15.54 -6.36 -4.28
N PRO A 228 16.85 -6.57 -4.41
CA PRO A 228 17.59 -6.13 -5.60
C PRO A 228 17.06 -6.81 -6.86
N ARG A 229 16.92 -6.08 -7.97
CA ARG A 229 16.39 -6.62 -9.25
C ARG A 229 17.17 -7.84 -9.76
N HIS A 230 18.48 -7.92 -9.53
CA HIS A 230 19.27 -9.07 -9.95
C HIS A 230 18.82 -10.38 -9.27
N VAL A 231 18.30 -10.31 -8.02
CA VAL A 231 17.76 -11.48 -7.31
C VAL A 231 16.46 -11.97 -7.97
N GLN A 232 15.57 -11.05 -8.37
CA GLN A 232 14.34 -11.41 -9.08
C GLN A 232 14.65 -12.08 -10.42
N GLN A 233 15.57 -11.51 -11.20
CA GLN A 233 15.99 -12.08 -12.47
C GLN A 233 16.54 -13.50 -12.31
N SER A 234 17.36 -13.75 -11.29
CA SER A 234 17.86 -15.10 -10.98
C SER A 234 16.74 -16.07 -10.59
N ALA A 235 15.78 -15.62 -9.78
CA ALA A 235 14.63 -16.44 -9.37
C ALA A 235 13.71 -16.76 -10.56
N ASP A 236 13.42 -15.79 -11.42
CA ASP A 236 12.59 -15.96 -12.62
C ASP A 236 13.26 -16.89 -13.64
N LEU A 237 14.59 -16.75 -13.83
CA LEU A 237 15.37 -17.65 -14.68
C LEU A 237 15.36 -19.08 -14.13
N ALA A 238 15.53 -19.25 -12.82
CA ALA A 238 15.45 -20.56 -12.17
C ALA A 238 14.05 -21.18 -12.30
N ALA A 239 12.98 -20.40 -12.09
CA ALA A 239 11.60 -20.85 -12.25
C ALA A 239 11.30 -21.27 -13.70
N LYS A 240 11.76 -20.48 -14.69
CA LYS A 240 11.63 -20.83 -16.12
C LYS A 240 12.40 -22.11 -16.46
N TRP A 241 13.59 -22.30 -15.92
CA TRP A 241 14.40 -23.50 -16.18
C TRP A 241 13.81 -24.76 -15.54
N LEU A 242 13.24 -24.64 -14.33
CA LEU A 242 12.52 -25.72 -13.68
C LEU A 242 11.21 -26.09 -14.42
N ASN A 243 10.47 -25.09 -14.89
CA ASN A 243 9.25 -25.30 -15.67
C ASN A 243 9.53 -25.81 -17.11
N GLY A 244 10.72 -25.53 -17.66
CA GLY A 244 11.17 -26.02 -18.97
C GLY A 244 11.65 -27.47 -18.99
N ARG A 245 11.73 -28.16 -17.85
CA ARG A 245 12.04 -29.60 -17.76
C ARG A 245 10.79 -30.50 -17.73
N GLY A 246 9.59 -29.91 -17.86
CA GLY A 246 8.29 -30.60 -17.79
C GLY A 246 7.75 -31.18 -19.11
N THR A 247 8.60 -31.39 -20.12
CA THR A 247 8.21 -32.12 -21.34
C THR A 247 9.30 -33.10 -21.75
N CYS A 248 9.22 -34.31 -21.19
CA CYS A 248 9.58 -35.58 -21.82
C CYS A 248 8.58 -36.62 -21.29
#